data_AF-A0A920CK64-F1
#
_entry.id   AF-A0A920CK64-F1
#
_cell.length_a   1.000
_cell.length_b   1.000
_cell.length_c   1.000
_cell.angle_alpha   90.00
_cell.angle_beta   90.00
_cell.angle_gamma   90.00
#
_symmetry.space_group_name_H-M   'P 1'
#
loop_
_entity.id
_entity.type
_entity.pdbx_description
1 polymer ?
#
loop_
_entity_poly.entity_id
_entity_poly.type
_entity_poly.pdbx_seq_one_letter_code
_entity_poly.pdbx_strand_id
1 'polypeptide(L)'
;MFNLFRKENRIQAEFTSFLQQEKYRCKKADEFIRMLSEAIPYVAEEVWGLRDKEITIGDNIVFQFEEKGFYLMDERNDTIEEVEMLKGQLYWKSVQVIMNYAKDMIEDIQERDAGRNRLVAEMANLTQQMKNSPIISDLNVKVFRV
;
A
#
# COMPACT_ATOMS: atom_id res chain seq x y z
N MET A 1 -42.92 -14.27 34.63
CA MET A 1 -42.34 -14.80 33.38
C MET A 1 -42.06 -13.66 32.39
N PHE A 2 -41.18 -12.71 32.72
CA PHE A 2 -40.93 -11.48 31.92
C PHE A 2 -39.44 -11.16 31.67
N ASN A 3 -38.51 -11.89 32.30
CA ASN A 3 -37.06 -11.65 32.15
C ASN A 3 -36.41 -12.41 30.98
N LEU A 4 -37.12 -13.35 30.35
CA LEU A 4 -36.65 -14.09 29.18
C LEU A 4 -36.78 -13.24 27.90
N PHE A 5 -37.96 -12.64 27.66
CA PHE A 5 -38.20 -11.76 26.50
C PHE A 5 -37.33 -10.50 26.48
N ARG A 6 -36.95 -9.95 27.64
CA ARG A 6 -36.00 -8.82 27.73
C ARG A 6 -34.57 -9.21 27.35
N LYS A 7 -34.16 -10.44 27.62
CA LYS A 7 -32.83 -10.96 27.23
C LYS A 7 -32.77 -11.24 25.73
N GLU A 8 -33.80 -11.87 25.16
CA GLU A 8 -33.89 -12.12 23.71
C GLU A 8 -33.82 -10.84 22.89
N ASN A 9 -34.60 -9.81 23.28
CA ASN A 9 -34.58 -8.51 22.59
C ASN A 9 -33.21 -7.79 22.71
N ARG A 10 -32.47 -7.97 23.81
CA ARG A 10 -31.11 -7.42 23.95
C ARG A 10 -30.11 -8.16 23.06
N ILE A 11 -30.15 -9.49 23.05
CA ILE A 11 -29.27 -10.31 22.20
C ILE A 11 -29.50 -9.98 20.73
N GLN A 12 -30.76 -9.83 20.31
CA GLN A 12 -31.09 -9.48 18.92
C GLN A 12 -30.60 -8.07 18.55
N ALA A 13 -30.70 -7.09 19.45
CA ALA A 13 -30.18 -5.74 19.23
C ALA A 13 -28.64 -5.72 19.17
N GLU A 14 -27.96 -6.45 20.06
CA GLU A 14 -26.51 -6.60 20.07
C GLU A 14 -26.01 -7.29 18.79
N PHE A 15 -26.69 -8.34 18.34
CA PHE A 15 -26.35 -9.04 17.10
C PHE A 15 -26.57 -8.15 15.86
N THR A 16 -27.65 -7.36 15.84
CA THR A 16 -27.91 -6.41 14.74
C THR A 16 -26.84 -5.31 14.69
N SER A 17 -26.44 -4.78 15.86
CA SER A 17 -25.35 -3.80 15.98
C SER A 17 -24.01 -4.38 15.50
N PHE A 18 -23.69 -5.61 15.92
CA PHE A 18 -22.50 -6.32 15.46
C PHE A 18 -22.49 -6.51 13.94
N LEU A 19 -23.58 -6.99 13.35
CA LEU A 19 -23.70 -7.16 11.90
C LEU A 19 -23.54 -5.86 11.13
N GLN A 20 -24.09 -4.75 11.65
CA GLN A 20 -23.92 -3.43 11.03
C GLN A 20 -22.45 -2.97 11.08
N GLN A 21 -21.79 -3.15 12.22
CA GLN A 21 -20.37 -2.83 12.38
C GLN A 21 -19.51 -3.68 11.44
N GLU A 22 -19.81 -4.97 11.31
CA GLU A 22 -19.05 -5.86 10.44
C GLU A 22 -19.24 -5.51 8.96
N LYS A 23 -20.48 -5.23 8.53
CA LYS A 23 -20.74 -4.71 7.17
C LYS A 23 -19.96 -3.43 6.88
N TYR A 24 -19.88 -2.52 7.85
CA TYR A 24 -19.10 -1.29 7.70
C TYR A 24 -17.61 -1.56 7.57
N ARG A 25 -17.06 -2.49 8.36
CA ARG A 25 -15.66 -2.93 8.25
C ARG A 25 -15.37 -3.56 6.90
N CYS A 26 -16.24 -4.44 6.41
CA CYS A 26 -16.07 -5.05 5.08
C CYS A 26 -16.04 -3.98 3.99
N LYS A 27 -16.96 -3.02 4.04
CA LYS A 27 -16.98 -1.93 3.07
C LYS A 27 -15.67 -1.12 3.07
N LYS A 28 -15.12 -0.82 4.25
CA LYS A 28 -13.84 -0.12 4.37
C LYS A 28 -12.66 -0.94 3.86
N ALA A 29 -12.66 -2.24 4.09
CA ALA A 29 -11.64 -3.13 3.59
C ALA A 29 -11.70 -3.28 2.06
N ASP A 30 -12.90 -3.41 1.48
CA ASP A 30 -13.11 -3.39 0.02
C ASP A 30 -12.63 -2.05 -0.58
N GLU A 31 -12.97 -0.92 0.04
CA GLU A 31 -12.48 0.41 -0.39
C GLU A 31 -10.95 0.52 -0.33
N PHE A 32 -10.31 -0.08 0.69
CA PHE A 32 -8.86 -0.11 0.86
C PHE A 32 -8.16 -0.99 -0.20
N ILE A 33 -8.66 -2.21 -0.42
CA ILE A 33 -8.13 -3.13 -1.43
C ILE A 33 -8.15 -2.46 -2.80
N ARG A 34 -9.29 -1.87 -3.18
CA ARG A 34 -9.43 -1.17 -4.46
C ARG A 34 -8.48 0.01 -4.59
N MET A 35 -8.29 0.79 -3.54
CA MET A 35 -7.36 1.91 -3.57
C MET A 35 -5.92 1.43 -3.83
N LEU A 36 -5.51 0.34 -3.18
CA LEU A 36 -4.18 -0.22 -3.39
C LEU A 36 -4.02 -0.84 -4.77
N SER A 37 -5.02 -1.53 -5.29
CA SER A 37 -4.93 -2.12 -6.62
C SER A 37 -4.78 -1.05 -7.71
N GLU A 38 -5.32 0.13 -7.47
CA GLU A 38 -5.10 1.29 -8.33
C GLU A 38 -3.72 1.93 -8.12
N ALA A 39 -3.22 2.00 -6.89
CA ALA A 39 -1.97 2.70 -6.56
C ALA A 39 -0.70 1.89 -6.85
N ILE A 40 -0.68 0.58 -6.57
CA ILE A 40 0.49 -0.30 -6.72
C ILE A 40 1.07 -0.24 -8.13
N PRO A 41 0.29 -0.30 -9.23
CA PRO A 41 0.82 -0.14 -10.60
C PRO A 41 1.70 1.09 -10.79
N TYR A 42 1.23 2.26 -10.35
CA TYR A 42 1.96 3.52 -10.52
C TYR A 42 3.21 3.57 -9.66
N VAL A 43 3.08 3.15 -8.40
CA VAL A 43 4.20 3.15 -7.46
C VAL A 43 5.27 2.15 -7.90
N ALA A 44 4.87 0.95 -8.34
CA ALA A 44 5.81 -0.09 -8.72
C ALA A 44 6.65 0.27 -9.94
N GLU A 45 6.04 0.90 -10.94
CA GLU A 45 6.76 1.39 -12.12
C GLU A 45 7.74 2.52 -11.75
N GLU A 46 7.29 3.52 -11.00
CA GLU A 46 8.10 4.69 -10.63
C GLU A 46 9.21 4.37 -9.62
N VAL A 47 8.93 3.54 -8.63
CA VAL A 47 9.81 3.32 -7.47
C VAL A 47 10.69 2.08 -7.64
N TRP A 48 10.15 1.01 -8.19
CA TRP A 48 10.85 -0.27 -8.28
C TRP A 48 11.26 -0.63 -9.72
N GLY A 49 10.75 0.08 -10.74
CA GLY A 49 11.05 -0.20 -12.14
C GLY A 49 10.63 -1.61 -12.56
N LEU A 50 9.64 -2.19 -11.87
CA LEU A 50 9.20 -3.56 -12.09
C LEU A 50 8.56 -3.68 -13.46
N ARG A 51 9.03 -4.66 -14.24
CA ARG A 51 8.43 -5.07 -15.53
C ARG A 51 7.57 -6.32 -15.39
N ASP A 52 7.49 -6.87 -14.18
CA ASP A 52 6.78 -8.10 -13.90
C ASP A 52 5.27 -7.87 -13.96
N LYS A 53 4.53 -8.89 -14.40
CA LYS A 53 3.07 -8.85 -14.54
C LYS A 53 2.34 -9.13 -13.23
N GLU A 54 3.08 -9.58 -12.21
CA GLU A 54 2.56 -9.93 -10.91
C GLU A 54 3.57 -9.63 -9.80
N ILE A 55 3.07 -9.44 -8.58
CA ILE A 55 3.85 -9.29 -7.35
C ILE A 55 3.32 -10.27 -6.31
N THR A 56 4.22 -11.05 -5.72
CA THR A 56 3.90 -11.86 -4.53
C THR A 56 3.88 -10.99 -3.28
N ILE A 57 2.80 -11.12 -2.51
CA ILE A 57 2.50 -10.36 -1.30
C ILE A 57 2.31 -11.35 -0.14
N GLY A 58 3.30 -11.43 0.74
CA GLY A 58 3.34 -12.45 1.79
C GLY A 58 3.46 -13.86 1.21
N ASP A 59 2.92 -14.85 1.93
CA ASP A 59 3.11 -16.26 1.57
C ASP A 59 2.22 -16.70 0.40
N ASN A 60 0.97 -16.23 0.36
CA ASN A 60 -0.08 -16.83 -0.48
C ASN A 60 -0.91 -15.80 -1.27
N ILE A 61 -0.56 -14.50 -1.25
CA ILE A 61 -1.31 -13.50 -2.03
C ILE A 61 -0.46 -13.06 -3.20
N VAL A 62 -1.08 -12.92 -4.37
CA VAL A 62 -0.45 -12.31 -5.53
C VAL A 62 -1.31 -11.16 -6.01
N PHE A 63 -0.64 -10.05 -6.31
CA PHE A 63 -1.24 -8.93 -7.02
C PHE A 63 -0.94 -9.05 -8.51
N GLN A 64 -1.96 -9.02 -9.36
CA GLN A 64 -1.80 -9.04 -10.81
C GLN A 64 -2.03 -7.65 -11.40
N PHE A 65 -1.06 -7.13 -12.15
CA PHE A 65 -1.11 -5.75 -12.68
C PHE A 65 -2.13 -5.57 -13.80
N GLU A 66 -2.32 -6.58 -14.66
CA GLU A 66 -3.24 -6.50 -15.80
C GLU A 66 -4.70 -6.39 -15.33
N GLU A 67 -5.06 -7.18 -14.32
CA GLU A 67 -6.42 -7.23 -13.78
C GLU A 67 -6.63 -6.24 -12.63
N LYS A 68 -5.54 -5.70 -12.05
CA LYS A 68 -5.55 -4.86 -10.84
C LYS A 68 -6.34 -5.52 -9.70
N GLY A 69 -6.03 -6.80 -9.48
CA GLY A 69 -6.70 -7.64 -8.50
C GLY A 69 -5.72 -8.31 -7.55
N PHE A 70 -6.18 -8.59 -6.34
CA PHE A 70 -5.46 -9.42 -5.37
C PHE A 70 -6.08 -10.79 -5.32
N TYR A 71 -5.24 -11.81 -5.36
CA TYR A 71 -5.68 -13.19 -5.45
C TYR A 71 -4.95 -14.08 -4.47
N LEU A 72 -5.68 -15.07 -3.95
CA LEU A 72 -5.11 -16.10 -3.10
C LEU A 72 -4.56 -17.23 -3.98
N MET A 73 -3.30 -17.59 -3.79
CA MET A 73 -2.69 -18.78 -4.36
C MET A 73 -2.94 -19.98 -3.44
N ASP A 74 -3.46 -21.07 -4.02
CA ASP A 74 -3.51 -22.37 -3.37
C ASP A 74 -2.35 -23.24 -3.86
N GLU A 75 -1.64 -23.90 -2.95
CA GLU A 75 -0.45 -24.72 -3.20
C GLU A 75 -0.72 -25.94 -4.10
N ARG A 76 -2.00 -26.28 -4.34
CA ARG A 76 -2.39 -27.55 -4.98
C ARG A 76 -3.15 -27.42 -6.29
N ASN A 77 -3.80 -26.29 -6.54
CA ASN A 77 -4.62 -26.06 -7.72
C ASN A 77 -4.41 -24.62 -8.12
N ASP A 78 -4.11 -24.35 -9.39
CA ASP A 78 -3.99 -23.05 -10.08
C ASP A 78 -5.25 -22.14 -9.97
N THR A 79 -6.07 -22.31 -8.94
CA THR A 79 -7.26 -21.54 -8.63
C THR A 79 -6.85 -20.29 -7.87
N ILE A 80 -6.81 -19.21 -8.63
CA ILE A 80 -6.55 -17.85 -8.20
C ILE A 80 -7.93 -17.28 -7.81
N GLU A 81 -8.35 -17.44 -6.55
CA GLU A 81 -9.62 -16.84 -6.08
C GLU A 81 -9.36 -15.39 -5.67
N GLU A 82 -10.17 -14.47 -6.20
CA GLU A 82 -10.06 -13.05 -5.89
C GLU A 82 -10.37 -12.81 -4.41
N VAL A 83 -9.49 -12.05 -3.74
CA VAL A 83 -9.60 -11.80 -2.30
C VAL A 83 -10.97 -11.22 -1.94
N GLU A 84 -11.53 -10.33 -2.76
CA GLU A 84 -12.87 -9.74 -2.52
C GLU A 84 -14.01 -10.76 -2.46
N MET A 85 -13.83 -11.95 -3.05
CA MET A 85 -14.82 -13.04 -3.02
C MET A 85 -14.78 -13.86 -1.72
N LEU A 86 -13.69 -13.80 -0.94
CA LEU A 86 -13.44 -14.66 0.22
C LEU A 86 -14.15 -14.22 1.52
N LYS A 87 -15.18 -13.35 1.43
CA LYS A 87 -15.78 -12.62 2.56
C LYS A 87 -16.04 -13.54 3.77
N GLY A 88 -15.33 -13.27 4.87
CA GLY A 88 -15.26 -14.15 6.03
C GLY A 88 -13.87 -14.18 6.66
N GLN A 89 -13.50 -15.27 7.32
CA GLN A 89 -12.22 -15.38 8.03
C GLN A 89 -11.00 -15.33 7.09
N LEU A 90 -11.07 -16.01 5.94
CA LEU A 90 -9.98 -16.00 4.96
C LEU A 90 -9.78 -14.62 4.33
N TYR A 91 -10.87 -13.93 4.01
CA TYR A 91 -10.83 -12.53 3.58
C TYR A 91 -10.11 -11.64 4.59
N TRP A 92 -10.43 -11.75 5.89
CA TRP A 92 -9.78 -10.92 6.91
C TRP A 92 -8.28 -11.17 7.01
N LYS A 93 -7.86 -12.44 6.99
CA LYS A 93 -6.43 -12.78 6.97
C LYS A 93 -5.76 -12.19 5.73
N SER A 94 -6.41 -12.28 4.57
CA SER A 94 -5.86 -11.80 3.31
C SER A 94 -5.73 -10.27 3.29
N VAL A 95 -6.76 -9.55 3.72
CA VAL A 95 -6.75 -8.09 3.91
C VAL A 95 -5.61 -7.67 4.82
N GLN A 96 -5.38 -8.36 5.94
CA GLN A 96 -4.30 -8.04 6.86
C GLN A 96 -2.91 -8.16 6.22
N VAL A 97 -2.69 -9.19 5.41
CA VAL A 97 -1.43 -9.36 4.67
C VAL A 97 -1.22 -8.22 3.68
N ILE A 98 -2.26 -7.85 2.93
CA ILE A 98 -2.23 -6.69 2.01
C ILE A 98 -1.96 -5.38 2.77
N MET A 99 -2.58 -5.19 3.95
CA MET A 99 -2.36 -4.02 4.80
C MET A 99 -0.92 -3.92 5.29
N ASN A 100 -0.32 -5.03 5.70
CA ASN A 100 1.07 -5.05 6.14
C ASN A 100 2.02 -4.71 4.98
N TYR A 101 1.79 -5.30 3.81
CA TYR A 101 2.55 -4.96 2.61
C TYR A 101 2.45 -3.47 2.25
N ALA A 102 1.26 -2.89 2.32
CA ALA A 102 1.08 -1.46 2.07
C ALA A 102 1.81 -0.59 3.10
N LYS A 103 1.87 -1.01 4.36
CA LYS A 103 2.63 -0.32 5.41
C LYS A 103 4.13 -0.33 5.07
N ASP A 104 4.67 -1.50 4.75
CA ASP A 104 6.08 -1.66 4.40
C ASP A 104 6.44 -0.83 3.16
N MET A 105 5.57 -0.83 2.13
CA MET A 105 5.73 -0.01 0.94
C MET A 105 5.76 1.50 1.26
N ILE A 106 4.90 1.98 2.16
CA ILE A 106 4.89 3.40 2.55
C ILE A 106 6.18 3.76 3.30
N GLU A 107 6.66 2.88 4.19
CA GLU A 107 7.91 3.09 4.92
C GLU A 107 9.10 3.18 3.96
N ASP A 108 9.19 2.27 2.99
CA ASP A 108 10.21 2.29 1.92
C ASP A 108 10.19 3.58 1.10
N ILE A 109 9.00 4.07 0.72
CA ILE A 109 8.85 5.32 -0.03
C ILE A 109 9.35 6.51 0.80
N GLN A 110 8.99 6.56 2.08
CA GLN A 110 9.40 7.64 2.98
C GLN A 110 10.92 7.67 3.19
N GLU A 111 11.55 6.52 3.36
CA GLU A 111 13.01 6.42 3.48
C GLU A 111 13.72 6.88 2.19
N ARG A 112 13.20 6.49 1.02
CA ARG A 112 13.72 6.94 -0.28
C ARG A 112 13.59 8.45 -0.47
N ASP A 113 12.43 9.02 -0.16
CA ASP A 113 12.22 10.47 -0.24
C ASP A 113 13.15 11.23 0.71
N ALA A 114 13.36 10.72 1.93
CA ALA A 114 14.33 11.29 2.85
C ALA A 114 15.76 11.22 2.29
N GLY A 115 16.15 10.10 1.68
CA GLY A 115 17.43 9.94 0.98
C GLY A 115 17.59 10.93 -0.18
N ARG A 116 16.55 11.08 -1.03
CA ARG A 116 16.54 12.04 -2.14
C ARG A 116 16.76 13.47 -1.63
N ASN A 117 16.08 13.85 -0.55
CA ASN A 117 16.21 15.19 0.03
C ASN A 117 17.63 15.45 0.57
N ARG A 118 18.29 14.45 1.16
CA ARG A 118 19.69 14.56 1.58
C ARG A 118 20.62 14.77 0.38
N LEU A 119 20.46 13.98 -0.68
CA LEU A 119 21.27 14.13 -1.91
C LEU A 119 21.09 15.50 -2.55
N VAL A 120 19.86 16.01 -2.64
CA VAL A 120 19.59 17.36 -3.17
C VAL A 120 20.28 18.43 -2.32
N ALA A 121 20.25 18.30 -0.98
CA ALA A 121 20.94 19.22 -0.09
C ALA A 121 22.48 19.15 -0.25
N GLU A 122 23.04 17.95 -0.39
CA GLU A 122 24.47 17.74 -0.65
C GLU A 122 24.90 18.32 -2.01
N MET A 123 24.11 18.10 -3.07
CA MET A 123 24.34 18.70 -4.39
C MET A 123 24.27 20.23 -4.34
N ALA A 124 23.34 20.79 -3.58
CA ALA A 124 23.25 22.24 -3.39
C ALA A 124 24.49 22.77 -2.66
N ASN A 125 24.96 22.08 -1.62
CA ASN A 125 26.18 22.43 -0.88
C ASN A 125 27.43 22.32 -1.76
N LEU A 126 27.59 21.23 -2.52
CA LEU A 126 28.67 21.06 -3.50
C LEU A 126 28.64 22.15 -4.57
N THR A 127 27.46 22.50 -5.08
CA THR A 127 27.29 23.60 -6.05
C THR A 127 27.72 24.93 -5.45
N GLN A 128 27.38 25.19 -4.19
CA GLN A 128 27.80 26.40 -3.49
C GLN A 128 29.31 26.43 -3.25
N GLN A 129 29.92 25.30 -2.88
CA GLN A 129 31.37 25.17 -2.71
C GLN A 129 32.11 25.37 -4.03
N MET A 130 31.59 24.84 -5.15
CA MET A 130 32.14 25.11 -6.48
C MET A 130 32.08 26.61 -6.82
N LYS A 131 30.93 27.27 -6.57
CA LYS A 131 30.80 28.73 -6.77
C LYS A 131 31.77 29.56 -5.92
N ASN A 132 32.08 29.08 -4.72
CA ASN A 132 32.99 29.73 -3.78
C ASN A 132 34.45 29.27 -3.94
N SER A 133 34.74 28.38 -4.89
CA SER A 133 36.09 27.85 -5.12
C SER A 133 36.96 28.87 -5.86
N PRO A 134 38.20 29.14 -5.40
CA PRO A 134 39.10 30.11 -6.01
C PRO A 134 39.46 29.81 -7.48
N ILE A 135 39.23 28.57 -7.94
CA ILE A 135 39.53 28.12 -9.30
C ILE A 135 38.50 28.68 -10.32
N ILE A 136 37.26 28.95 -9.88
CA ILE A 136 36.18 29.44 -10.75
C ILE A 136 36.06 30.97 -10.67
N SER A 137 36.52 31.61 -9.59
CA SER A 137 36.46 33.08 -9.45
C SER A 137 37.27 33.84 -10.50
N ASP A 138 38.27 33.22 -11.14
CA ASP A 138 39.06 33.81 -12.23
C ASP A 138 38.65 33.33 -13.64
N LEU A 139 37.68 32.42 -13.74
CA LEU A 139 37.19 31.89 -15.01
C LEU A 139 35.75 32.36 -15.22
N ASN A 140 35.58 33.33 -16.13
CA ASN A 140 34.29 33.82 -16.65
C ASN A 140 33.51 32.68 -17.34
N VAL A 141 32.96 31.74 -16.57
CA VAL A 141 32.12 30.66 -17.10
C VAL A 141 30.66 31.10 -17.05
N LYS A 142 30.08 31.32 -18.23
CA LYS A 142 28.63 31.48 -18.40
C LYS A 142 27.93 30.23 -17.85
N VAL A 143 27.28 30.39 -16.70
CA VAL A 143 26.40 29.37 -16.13
C VAL A 143 25.16 29.26 -17.03
N PHE A 144 24.97 28.12 -17.68
CA PHE A 144 23.72 27.82 -18.38
C PHE A 144 22.63 27.54 -17.34
N ARG A 145 21.53 28.28 -17.44
CA ARG A 145 20.30 28.02 -16.66
C ARG A 145 19.63 26.76 -17.21
N VAL A 146 19.30 25.83 -16.32
CA VAL A 146 18.29 24.79 -16.52
C VAL A 146 16.94 25.37 -16.15
#